data_AF-C4GFY0-F1
#
_entry.id   AF-C4GFY0-F1
#
_cell.length_a   1.000
_cell.length_b   1.000
_cell.length_c   1.000
_cell.angle_alpha   90.00
_cell.angle_beta   90.00
_cell.angle_gamma   90.00
#
_symmetry.space_group_name_H-M   'P 1'
#
loop_
_entity.id
_entity.type
_entity.pdbx_description
1 polymer ?
#
loop_
_entity_poly.entity_id
_entity_poly.type
_entity_poly.pdbx_seq_one_letter_code
_entity_poly.pdbx_strand_id
1 'polypeptide(L)'
;MKALTKTYLETLIKNAEYIRHENSTLTICVLTLNSGFVVTGESACLNHDNFDAEIGRKIAYDNALEKLWQLEGYHQKALWQPEKEAEDWVRVE
;
A
#
# COMPACT_ATOMS: atom_id res chain seq x y z
N MET A 1 -10.55 9.65 15.58
CA MET A 1 -9.70 9.21 14.44
C MET A 1 -10.07 7.77 14.13
N LYS A 2 -10.37 7.41 12.87
CA LYS A 2 -10.59 5.98 12.54
C LYS A 2 -9.24 5.28 12.60
N ALA A 3 -9.17 4.12 13.25
CA ALA A 3 -7.94 3.34 13.27
C ALA A 3 -7.59 2.90 11.83
N LEU A 4 -6.36 3.18 11.41
CA LEU A 4 -5.83 2.67 10.15
C LEU A 4 -5.63 1.16 10.33
N THR A 5 -6.41 0.37 9.59
CA THR A 5 -6.35 -1.10 9.63
C THR A 5 -6.31 -1.64 8.21
N LYS A 6 -5.78 -2.86 8.06
CA LYS A 6 -5.72 -3.53 6.76
C LYS A 6 -7.12 -3.63 6.12
N THR A 7 -8.10 -4.08 6.90
CA THR A 7 -9.49 -4.19 6.44
C THR A 7 -10.05 -2.85 5.98
N TYR A 8 -9.73 -1.75 6.66
CA TYR A 8 -10.12 -0.42 6.21
C TYR A 8 -9.47 -0.05 4.88
N LEU A 9 -8.17 -0.27 4.71
CA LEU A 9 -7.49 0.00 3.44
C LEU A 9 -8.09 -0.81 2.29
N GLU A 10 -8.42 -2.08 2.53
CA GLU A 10 -9.07 -2.94 1.54
C GLU A 10 -10.43 -2.38 1.09
N THR A 11 -11.17 -1.68 1.97
CA THR A 11 -12.42 -1.00 1.59
C THR A 11 -12.21 0.20 0.66
N LEU A 12 -11.00 0.76 0.59
CA LEU A 12 -10.66 1.88 -0.30
C LEU A 12 -10.35 1.40 -1.72
N ILE A 13 -10.05 0.11 -1.91
CA ILE A 13 -9.62 -0.47 -3.18
C ILE A 13 -10.84 -0.80 -4.03
N LYS A 14 -10.88 -0.26 -5.25
CA LYS A 14 -11.90 -0.56 -6.26
C LYS A 14 -11.53 -1.81 -7.06
N ASN A 15 -10.27 -1.93 -7.48
CA ASN A 15 -9.76 -3.12 -8.16
C ASN A 15 -8.25 -3.28 -7.94
N ALA A 16 -7.75 -4.48 -8.27
CA ALA A 16 -6.33 -4.79 -8.31
C ALA A 16 -6.01 -5.48 -9.64
N GLU A 17 -5.16 -4.86 -10.43
CA GLU A 17 -4.65 -5.39 -11.70
C GLU A 17 -3.17 -5.74 -11.57
N TYR A 18 -2.68 -6.62 -12.44
CA TYR A 18 -1.31 -7.11 -12.37
C TYR A 18 -0.66 -7.03 -13.75
N ILE A 19 0.50 -6.38 -13.82
CA ILE A 19 1.33 -6.31 -15.01
C ILE A 19 2.55 -7.18 -14.75
N ARG A 20 2.74 -8.21 -15.58
CA ARG A 20 3.95 -9.02 -15.57
C ARG A 20 4.81 -8.61 -16.75
N HIS A 21 6.08 -8.28 -16.49
CA HIS A 21 7.01 -8.00 -17.58
C HIS A 21 7.43 -9.33 -18.24
N GLU A 22 7.39 -9.37 -19.57
CA GLU A 22 7.79 -10.55 -20.34
C GLU A 22 9.27 -10.90 -20.07
N ASN A 23 9.58 -12.20 -20.01
CA ASN A 23 10.93 -12.70 -19.76
C ASN A 23 11.61 -12.11 -18.51
N SER A 24 10.81 -11.77 -17.50
CA SER A 24 11.28 -11.23 -16.23
C SER A 24 10.55 -11.88 -15.05
N THR A 25 11.12 -11.68 -13.85
CA THR A 25 10.50 -12.00 -12.57
C THR A 25 9.68 -10.82 -12.01
N LEU A 26 9.66 -9.68 -12.71
CA LEU A 26 8.95 -8.48 -12.30
C LEU A 26 7.43 -8.66 -12.43
N THR A 27 6.74 -8.47 -11.31
CA THR A 27 5.28 -8.31 -11.25
C THR A 27 4.95 -6.99 -10.57
N ILE A 28 4.09 -6.20 -11.20
CA ILE A 28 3.59 -4.93 -10.68
C ILE A 28 2.11 -5.13 -10.35
N CYS A 29 1.71 -4.86 -9.11
CA CYS A 29 0.33 -4.71 -8.71
C CYS A 29 -0.08 -3.24 -8.89
N VAL A 30 -1.23 -3.02 -9.51
CA VAL A 30 -1.84 -1.71 -9.74
C VAL A 30 -3.18 -1.71 -9.00
N LEU A 31 -3.24 -1.00 -7.88
CA LEU A 31 -4.46 -0.80 -7.11
C LEU A 31 -5.13 0.49 -7.58
N THR A 32 -6.35 0.38 -8.12
CA THR A 32 -7.20 1.55 -8.34
C THR A 32 -8.07 1.75 -7.10
N LEU A 33 -8.01 2.92 -6.48
CA LEU A 33 -8.85 3.26 -5.33
C LEU A 33 -10.24 3.75 -5.78
N ASN A 34 -11.20 3.75 -4.87
CA ASN A 34 -12.54 4.32 -5.08
C ASN A 34 -12.49 5.82 -5.45
N SER A 35 -11.43 6.54 -5.06
CA SER A 35 -11.16 7.93 -5.45
C SER A 35 -10.67 8.10 -6.90
N GLY A 36 -10.33 7.00 -7.58
CA GLY A 36 -9.64 7.03 -8.88
C GLY A 36 -8.12 7.20 -8.79
N PHE A 37 -7.57 7.39 -7.58
CA PHE A 37 -6.12 7.40 -7.38
C PHE A 37 -5.53 6.00 -7.58
N VAL A 38 -4.32 5.93 -8.12
CA VAL A 38 -3.64 4.66 -8.43
C VAL A 38 -2.43 4.49 -7.51
N VAL A 39 -2.35 3.34 -6.85
CA VAL A 39 -1.21 2.93 -6.02
C VAL A 39 -0.58 1.69 -6.62
N THR A 40 0.75 1.70 -6.80
CA THR A 40 1.47 0.54 -7.30
C THR A 40 2.29 -0.13 -6.21
N GLY A 41 2.57 -1.42 -6.40
CA GLY A 41 3.56 -2.15 -5.64
C GLY A 41 4.22 -3.20 -6.54
N GLU A 42 5.46 -3.53 -6.26
CA GLU A 42 6.28 -4.32 -7.16
C GLU A 42 6.92 -5.51 -6.43
N SER A 43 7.03 -6.64 -7.10
CA SER A 43 7.87 -7.77 -6.68
C SER A 43 8.88 -8.09 -7.77
N ALA A 44 10.11 -8.42 -7.39
CA ALA A 44 11.12 -8.94 -8.29
C ALA A 44 11.90 -10.07 -7.60
N CYS A 45 11.86 -11.27 -8.16
CA CYS A 45 12.64 -12.42 -7.66
C CYS A 45 14.05 -12.45 -8.25
N LEU A 46 14.98 -13.08 -7.51
CA LEU A 46 16.41 -13.14 -7.84
C LEU A 46 16.72 -13.87 -9.15
N ASN A 47 16.01 -14.96 -9.46
CA ASN A 47 16.21 -15.75 -10.67
C ASN A 47 14.91 -16.36 -11.20
N HIS A 48 14.94 -16.81 -12.46
CA HIS A 48 13.79 -17.43 -13.13
C HIS A 48 13.48 -18.84 -12.61
N ASP A 49 14.51 -19.61 -12.23
CA ASP A 49 14.35 -21.01 -11.82
C ASP A 49 13.49 -21.17 -10.55
N ASN A 50 13.47 -20.14 -9.69
CA ASN A 50 12.66 -20.09 -8.48
C ASN A 50 11.48 -19.12 -8.58
N PHE A 51 11.10 -18.71 -9.80
CA PHE A 51 9.99 -17.79 -9.98
C PHE A 51 8.64 -18.48 -9.78
N ASP A 52 7.86 -17.96 -8.84
CA ASP A 52 6.46 -18.31 -8.63
C ASP A 52 5.58 -17.08 -8.84
N ALA A 53 4.66 -17.17 -9.82
CA ALA A 53 3.81 -16.05 -10.19
C ALA A 53 2.79 -15.68 -9.11
N GLU A 54 2.31 -16.65 -8.33
CA GLU A 54 1.36 -16.39 -7.25
C GLU A 54 2.06 -15.69 -6.08
N ILE A 55 3.26 -16.14 -5.73
CA ILE A 55 4.10 -15.48 -4.72
C ILE A 55 4.43 -14.06 -5.15
N GLY A 56 4.84 -13.86 -6.41
CA GLY A 56 5.12 -12.53 -6.96
C GLY A 56 3.90 -11.60 -6.87
N ARG A 57 2.73 -12.07 -7.30
CA ARG A 57 1.48 -11.29 -7.19
C ARG A 57 1.16 -10.93 -5.73
N LYS A 58 1.31 -11.87 -4.81
CA LYS A 58 1.07 -11.63 -3.39
C LYS A 58 2.00 -10.55 -2.84
N ILE A 59 3.30 -10.65 -3.11
CA ILE A 59 4.30 -9.67 -2.66
C ILE A 59 4.02 -8.30 -3.28
N ALA A 60 3.73 -8.23 -4.57
CA ALA A 60 3.42 -6.98 -5.25
C ALA A 60 2.17 -6.31 -4.67
N TYR A 61 1.13 -7.09 -4.33
CA TYR A 61 -0.07 -6.59 -3.65
C TYR A 61 0.24 -6.08 -2.23
N ASP A 62 0.96 -6.86 -1.42
CA ASP A 62 1.32 -6.47 -0.06
C ASP A 62 2.15 -5.18 -0.07
N ASN A 63 3.07 -5.02 -1.02
CA ASN A 63 3.85 -3.79 -1.21
C ASN A 63 2.99 -2.60 -1.64
N ALA A 64 1.99 -2.82 -2.51
CA ALA A 64 1.04 -1.77 -2.90
C ALA A 64 0.17 -1.33 -1.72
N LEU A 65 -0.25 -2.28 -0.88
CA LEU A 65 -1.05 -2.04 0.31
C LEU A 65 -0.26 -1.30 1.40
N GLU A 66 1.01 -1.64 1.59
CA GLU A 66 1.92 -0.91 2.49
C GLU A 66 2.12 0.54 2.02
N LYS A 67 2.29 0.75 0.70
CA LYS A 67 2.34 2.11 0.13
C LYS A 67 1.04 2.86 0.36
N LEU A 68 -0.11 2.21 0.17
CA LEU A 68 -1.42 2.80 0.47
C LEU A 68 -1.55 3.17 1.96
N TRP A 69 -1.03 2.34 2.86
CA TRP A 69 -1.02 2.61 4.30
C TRP A 69 -0.31 3.93 4.62
N GLN A 70 0.89 4.12 4.07
CA GLN A 70 1.66 5.35 4.28
C GLN A 70 0.94 6.59 3.74
N LEU A 71 0.34 6.48 2.56
CA LEU A 71 -0.42 7.57 1.93
C LEU A 71 -1.67 7.94 2.73
N GLU A 72 -2.44 6.94 3.16
CA GLU A 72 -3.66 7.15 3.92
C GLU A 72 -3.37 7.69 5.33
N GLY A 73 -2.29 7.22 5.96
CA GLY A 73 -1.80 7.77 7.22
C GLY A 73 -1.42 9.25 7.10
N TYR A 74 -0.67 9.62 6.06
CA TYR A 74 -0.35 11.02 5.77
C TYR A 74 -1.62 11.85 5.51
N HIS A 75 -2.52 11.37 4.68
CA HIS A 75 -3.77 12.05 4.34
C HIS A 75 -4.62 12.33 5.59
N GLN A 76 -4.85 11.31 6.42
CA GLN A 76 -5.63 11.47 7.66
C GLN A 76 -4.96 12.42 8.65
N LYS A 77 -3.62 12.37 8.78
CA LYS A 77 -2.89 13.31 9.64
C LYS A 77 -2.95 14.74 9.12
N ALA A 78 -2.95 14.96 7.81
CA ALA A 78 -3.08 16.27 7.19
C ALA A 78 -4.50 16.86 7.33
N LEU A 79 -5.52 16.00 7.30
CA LEU A 79 -6.92 16.41 7.56
C LEU A 79 -7.19 16.64 9.04
N TRP A 80 -6.39 16.06 9.93
CA TRP A 80 -6.55 16.22 11.36
C TRP A 80 -6.25 17.66 11.78
N GLN A 81 -7.30 18.39 12.19
CA GLN A 81 -7.17 19.70 12.81
C GLN A 81 -6.83 19.51 14.29
N PRO A 82 -5.67 19.99 14.76
CA PRO A 82 -5.22 19.79 16.13
C PRO A 82 -5.94 20.76 17.07
N GLU A 83 -7.20 20.50 17.39
CA GLU A 83 -7.75 21.10 18.60
C GLU A 83 -7.11 20.40 19.82
N LYS A 84 -6.08 21.05 20.38
CA LYS A 84 -5.50 20.86 21.73
C LYS A 84 -4.70 19.59 22.11
N GLU A 85 -4.36 18.66 21.22
CA GLU A 85 -3.59 17.45 21.58
C GLU A 85 -2.07 17.50 21.26
N ALA A 86 -1.54 18.64 20.82
CA ALA A 86 -0.13 18.75 20.43
C ALA A 86 0.87 18.79 21.60
N GLU A 87 0.41 18.89 22.86
CA GLU A 87 1.30 19.03 24.03
C GLU A 87 1.83 17.69 24.59
N ASP A 88 1.24 16.54 24.24
CA ASP A 88 1.57 15.27 24.91
C ASP A 88 2.64 14.41 24.22
N TRP A 89 2.93 14.61 22.93
CA TRP A 89 3.88 13.76 22.17
C TRP A 89 5.35 14.24 22.21
N VAL A 90 5.62 15.37 22.88
CA VAL A 90 6.99 15.94 23.01
C VAL A 90 7.62 15.65 24.38
N ARG A 91 6.94 14.89 25.27
CA ARG A 91 7.42 14.56 26.63
C ARG A 91 7.65 13.08 26.85
N VAL A 92 8.53 12.48 26.05
CA VAL A 92 9.17 11.23 26.46
C VAL A 92 10.67 11.44 26.30
N GLU A 93 11.28 11.92 27.40
CA GLU A 93 12.73 11.85 27.65
C GLU A 93 13.16 10.39 27.84
#